data_AF-W0EET9-F1
#
_entry.id   AF-W0EET9-F1
#
_cell.length_a   1.000
_cell.length_b   1.000
_cell.length_c   1.000
_cell.angle_alpha   90.00
_cell.angle_beta   90.00
_cell.angle_gamma   90.00
#
_symmetry.space_group_name_H-M   'P 1'
#
loop_
_entity.id
_entity.type
_entity.pdbx_description
1 polymer ?
#
loop_
_entity_poly.entity_id
_entity_poly.type
_entity_poly.pdbx_seq_one_letter_code
_entity_poly.pdbx_strand_id
1 'polypeptide(L)' 'MAVMSTAKDSIMVVTLQVGLSQLGAPVLRQRSHANVVVAAPDQDVFDVANALYALQQYPVTEVRRDNRFELVNIA' A
#
# COMPACT_ATOMS: atom_id res chain seq x y z
N MET A 1 13.39 -13.61 27.29
CA MET A 1 12.23 -12.68 27.36
C MET A 1 11.35 -12.95 26.17
N ALA A 2 10.03 -13.07 26.36
CA ALA A 2 9.10 -13.27 25.26
C ALA A 2 8.64 -11.91 24.71
N VAL A 3 8.34 -11.84 23.41
CA VAL A 3 7.80 -10.65 22.75
C VAL A 3 6.46 -11.02 22.13
N MET A 4 5.42 -10.22 22.39
CA MET A 4 4.12 -10.31 21.74
C MET A 4 4.05 -9.32 20.59
N SER A 5 3.50 -9.74 19.45
CA SER A 5 3.25 -8.90 18.28
C SER A 5 1.75 -8.78 18.02
N THR A 6 1.24 -7.56 17.95
CA THR A 6 -0.16 -7.26 17.67
C THR A 6 -0.26 -6.35 16.45
N ALA A 7 -1.14 -6.67 15.51
CA ALA A 7 -1.36 -5.83 14.35
C ALA A 7 -1.94 -4.46 14.76
N LYS A 8 -1.37 -3.39 14.23
CA LYS A 8 -1.74 -2.01 14.57
C LYS A 8 -2.55 -1.35 13.46
N ASP A 9 -1.99 -1.32 12.25
CA ASP A 9 -2.66 -0.78 11.07
C ASP A 9 -2.20 -1.50 9.80
N SER A 10 -3.00 -1.33 8.74
CA SER A 10 -2.70 -1.81 7.40
C SER A 10 -3.13 -0.75 6.40
N ILE A 11 -2.24 -0.44 5.45
CA ILE A 11 -2.40 0.63 4.47
C ILE A 11 -2.09 0.06 3.09
N MET A 12 -2.99 0.26 2.13
CA MET A 12 -2.71 0.01 0.72
C MET A 12 -2.15 1.28 0.09
N VAL A 13 -0.97 1.19 -0.53
CA VAL A 13 -0.30 2.30 -1.20
C VAL A 13 -0.20 1.98 -2.69
N VAL A 14 -0.69 2.88 -3.52
CA VAL A 14 -0.63 2.76 -4.98
C VAL A 14 0.25 3.86 -5.55
N THR A 15 1.26 3.47 -6.31
CA THR A 15 2.16 4.40 -7.00
C THR A 15 1.73 4.53 -8.46
N LEU A 16 1.59 5.77 -8.92
CA LEU A 16 1.14 6.13 -10.26
C LEU A 16 2.22 6.92 -10.97
N GLN A 17 2.43 6.68 -12.26
CA GLN A 17 3.23 7.56 -13.09
C GLN A 17 2.35 8.64 -13.71
N VAL A 18 2.55 9.90 -13.30
CA VAL A 18 1.70 11.03 -13.71
C VAL A 18 2.29 11.86 -14.85
N GLY A 19 3.49 11.52 -15.31
CA GLY A 19 4.18 12.21 -16.40
C GLY A 19 5.67 11.89 -16.44
N LEU A 20 6.40 12.70 -17.18
CA LEU A 20 7.86 12.66 -17.29
C LEU A 20 8.44 14.01 -16.84
N SER A 21 9.63 13.98 -16.25
CA SER A 21 10.40 15.18 -15.91
C SER A 21 11.03 15.79 -17.15
N GLN A 22 11.65 16.96 -17.02
CA GLN A 22 12.39 17.61 -18.11
C GLN A 22 13.54 16.75 -18.67
N LEU A 23 14.05 15.81 -17.87
CA LEU A 23 15.11 14.86 -18.25
C LEU A 23 14.56 13.50 -18.71
N GLY A 24 13.24 13.38 -18.86
CA GLY A 24 12.57 12.15 -19.30
C GLY A 24 12.38 11.08 -18.21
N ALA A 25 12.64 11.39 -16.95
CA ALA A 25 12.44 10.44 -15.85
C ALA A 25 10.95 10.38 -15.44
N PRO A 26 10.40 9.20 -15.07
CA PRO A 26 9.02 9.08 -14.57
C PRO A 26 8.77 9.96 -13.34
N VAL A 27 7.70 10.75 -13.38
CA VAL A 27 7.20 11.47 -12.22
C VAL A 27 6.17 10.57 -11.52
N LEU A 28 6.53 10.08 -10.34
CA LEU A 28 5.69 9.18 -9.56
C LEU A 28 4.85 9.95 -8.52
N ARG A 29 3.61 9.49 -8.30
CA ARG A 29 2.76 9.94 -7.19
C ARG A 29 2.16 8.77 -6.45
N GLN A 30 2.25 8.81 -5.14
CA GLN A 30 1.66 7.82 -4.27
C GLN A 30 0.28 8.27 -3.77
N ARG A 31 -0.61 7.29 -3.61
CA ARG A 31 -1.89 7.44 -2.93
C ARG A 31 -2.03 6.34 -1.91
N SER A 32 -2.40 6.70 -0.69
CA SER A 32 -2.53 5.78 0.44
C SER A 32 -3.98 5.66 0.86
N HIS A 33 -4.44 4.42 1.01
CA HIS A 33 -5.74 4.05 1.54
C HIS A 33 -5.51 3.37 2.89
N ALA A 34 -5.80 4.11 3.96
CA ALA A 34 -5.68 3.61 5.33
C ALA A 34 -6.85 2.69 5.70
N ASN A 35 -6.74 2.04 6.85
CA ASN A 35 -7.78 1.17 7.42
C ASN A 35 -8.14 -0.03 6.54
N VAL A 36 -7.15 -0.59 5.83
CA VAL A 36 -7.31 -1.89 5.20
C VAL A 36 -7.47 -2.93 6.30
N VAL A 37 -8.42 -3.86 6.14
CA VAL A 37 -8.62 -4.92 7.12
C VAL A 37 -7.35 -5.77 7.18
N VAL A 38 -6.72 -5.88 8.36
CA VAL A 38 -5.44 -6.61 8.52
C VAL A 38 -5.55 -8.05 8.02
N ALA A 39 -6.67 -8.72 8.30
CA ALA A 39 -6.91 -10.10 7.88
C ALA A 39 -7.29 -10.26 6.39
N ALA A 40 -7.40 -9.16 5.63
CA ALA A 40 -7.69 -9.25 4.20
C ALA A 40 -6.56 -10.02 3.47
N PRO A 41 -6.89 -10.94 2.55
CA PRO A 41 -5.91 -11.57 1.66
C PRO A 41 -5.18 -10.52 0.81
N ASP A 42 -3.89 -10.71 0.58
CA ASP A 42 -3.11 -9.76 -0.23
C ASP A 42 -3.61 -9.70 -1.69
N GLN A 43 -4.12 -10.83 -2.22
CA GLN A 43 -4.73 -10.89 -3.54
C GLN A 43 -5.95 -9.96 -3.63
N ASP A 44 -6.84 -9.98 -2.63
CA ASP A 44 -8.04 -9.14 -2.61
C ASP A 44 -7.67 -7.65 -2.54
N VAL A 45 -6.65 -7.30 -1.74
CA VAL A 45 -6.12 -5.93 -1.68
C VAL A 45 -5.58 -5.49 -3.04
N PHE A 46 -4.84 -6.37 -3.72
CA PHE A 46 -4.28 -6.10 -5.05
C PHE A 46 -5.37 -5.94 -6.11
N ASP A 47 -6.37 -6.82 -6.12
CA ASP A 47 -7.47 -6.78 -7.09
C ASP A 47 -8.33 -5.54 -6.90
N VAL A 48 -8.60 -5.14 -5.66
CA VAL A 48 -9.30 -3.87 -5.35
C VAL A 48 -8.48 -2.67 -5.84
N ALA A 49 -7.16 -2.66 -5.64
CA ALA A 49 -6.31 -1.60 -6.19
C ALA A 49 -6.47 -1.51 -7.71
N ASN A 50 -6.36 -2.64 -8.42
CA ASN A 50 -6.49 -2.66 -9.88
C ASN A 50 -7.88 -2.22 -10.33
N ALA A 51 -8.95 -2.66 -9.68
CA ALA A 51 -10.31 -2.26 -10.04
C ALA A 51 -10.54 -0.75 -9.84
N LEU A 52 -10.08 -0.19 -8.71
CA LEU A 52 -10.21 1.24 -8.42
C LEU A 52 -9.42 2.09 -9.41
N TYR A 53 -8.20 1.67 -9.75
CA TYR A 53 -7.29 2.45 -10.58
C TYR A 53 -7.38 2.13 -12.07
N ALA A 54 -8.14 1.12 -12.49
CA ALA A 54 -8.49 0.90 -13.90
C ALA A 54 -9.36 2.03 -14.47
N LEU A 55 -10.03 2.82 -13.63
CA LEU A 55 -10.90 3.92 -14.02
C LEU A 55 -10.16 5.24 -14.28
N GLN A 56 -8.88 5.34 -13.92
CA GLN A 56 -8.10 6.57 -14.11
C GLN A 56 -7.18 6.49 -15.33
N GLN A 57 -6.65 7.64 -15.73
CA GLN A 57 -5.81 7.78 -16.92
C GLN A 57 -4.32 7.48 -16.66
N TYR A 58 -3.87 7.57 -15.41
CA TYR A 58 -2.47 7.38 -15.07
C TYR A 58 -2.15 5.89 -14.85
N PRO A 59 -1.07 5.35 -15.46
CA PRO A 59 -0.69 3.96 -15.24
C PRO A 59 -0.26 3.72 -13.79
N VAL A 60 -0.69 2.58 -13.25
CA VAL A 60 -0.22 2.05 -11.97
C VAL A 60 1.15 1.40 -12.19
N THR A 61 2.13 1.83 -11.40
CA THR A 61 3.50 1.26 -11.46
C THR A 61 3.78 0.30 -10.31
N GLU A 62 3.06 0.44 -9.19
CA GLU A 62 3.26 -0.37 -7.98
C GLU A 62 1.97 -0.39 -7.17
N VAL A 63 1.65 -1.56 -6.61
CA VAL A 63 0.69 -1.70 -5.51
C VAL A 63 1.45 -2.34 -4.36
N ARG A 64 1.46 -1.67 -3.21
CA ARG A 64 2.15 -2.13 -2.00
C ARG A 64 1.19 -2.10 -0.82
N ARG A 65 1.42 -3.01 0.13
CA ARG A 65 0.74 -3.04 1.41
C ARG A 65 1.73 -2.79 2.54
N ASP A 66 1.47 -1.77 3.34
CA ASP A 66 2.26 -1.42 4.52
C ASP A 66 1.48 -1.89 5.76
N ASN A 67 1.96 -2.96 6.41
CA ASN A 67 1.39 -3.48 7.66
C ASN A 67 2.28 -3.08 8.83
N ARG A 68 1.71 -2.46 9.86
CA ARG A 68 2.45 -2.16 11.10
C ARG A 68 1.98 -3.04 12.23
N PHE A 69 2.94 -3.44 13.04
CA PHE A 69 2.73 -4.25 14.22
C PHE A 69 3.33 -3.54 15.43
N GLU A 70 2.62 -3.60 16.54
CA GLU A 70 3.13 -3.20 17.85
C GLU A 70 3.82 -4.39 18.51
N LEU A 71 5.00 -4.17 19.07
CA LEU A 71 5.81 -5.19 19.74
C LEU A 71 5.92 -4.84 21.23
N VAL A 72 5.51 -5.77 22.08
CA VAL A 72 5.47 -5.58 23.54
C VAL A 72 6.22 -6.71 24.23
N ASN A 73 7.12 -6.37 25.17
CA ASN A 73 7.75 -7.35 26.04
C ASN A 73 6.73 -7.91 27.03
N ILE A 74 6.68 -9.22 27.16
CA ILE A 74 5.88 -9.90 28.18
C ILE A 74 6.83 -10.41 29.27
N ALA A 75 6.54 -10.05 30.52
CA ALA A 75 7.30 -10.39 31.72
C ALA A 75 7.10 -11.86 32.12
#